data_AF-A0A7X5F066-F1
#
_entry.id   AF-A0A7X5F066-F1
#
_cell.length_a   1.000
_cell.length_b   1.000
_cell.length_c   1.000
_cell.angle_alpha   90.00
_cell.angle_beta   90.00
_cell.angle_gamma   90.00
#
_symmetry.space_group_name_H-M   'P 1'
#
loop_
_entity.id
_entity.type
_entity.pdbx_description
1 polymer ?
#
loop_
_entity_poly.entity_id
_entity_poly.type
_entity_poly.pdbx_seq_one_letter_code
_entity_poly.pdbx_strand_id
1 'polypeptide(L)'
;MDETPKDGPAAGGPSCDGGAAMLLARDEQAVLQVLRYLCLTYARPQAHSWEQALVLAADAFGPAVGGEVAVAVMQLMRAIRVTRRTTFRFRDPHCPCCRSRLSEAEAKVITLVRAARKDPARPARVDALILTEGAPTAAVLAEAERLAAVLDRRLIARAA
;
A
#
# COMPACT_ATOMS: atom_id res chain seq x y z
N MET A 1 -31.54 -44.01 -20.88
CA MET A 1 -30.62 -44.03 -19.73
C MET A 1 -29.38 -43.33 -20.22
N ASP A 2 -29.31 -42.03 -19.95
CA ASP A 2 -28.29 -41.13 -20.44
C ASP A 2 -27.24 -40.99 -19.33
N GLU A 3 -26.01 -41.44 -19.61
CA GLU A 3 -24.89 -41.42 -18.67
C GLU A 3 -24.38 -39.99 -18.54
N THR A 4 -24.57 -39.39 -17.36
CA THR A 4 -23.93 -38.14 -16.97
C THR A 4 -22.40 -38.27 -16.95
N PRO A 5 -21.64 -37.35 -17.58
CA PRO A 5 -20.20 -37.30 -17.40
C PRO A 5 -19.82 -36.84 -15.98
N LYS A 6 -18.85 -37.54 -15.42
CA LYS A 6 -18.32 -37.39 -14.07
C LYS A 6 -16.93 -36.75 -14.18
N ASP A 7 -16.87 -35.43 -14.27
CA ASP A 7 -15.62 -34.66 -14.24
C ASP A 7 -15.57 -33.90 -12.91
N GLY A 8 -14.81 -34.35 -11.91
CA GLY A 8 -13.38 -34.02 -11.76
C GLY A 8 -13.25 -33.00 -10.61
N PRO A 9 -12.25 -33.11 -9.70
CA PRO A 9 -12.24 -32.33 -8.47
C PRO A 9 -12.06 -30.83 -8.78
N ALA A 10 -12.83 -30.01 -8.07
CA ALA A 10 -12.72 -28.55 -8.08
C ALA A 10 -11.25 -28.13 -7.97
N ALA A 11 -10.80 -27.33 -8.94
CA ALA A 11 -9.50 -26.71 -8.96
C ALA A 11 -9.13 -26.16 -7.57
N GLY A 12 -8.03 -26.64 -7.02
CA GLY A 12 -7.50 -26.15 -5.75
C GLY A 12 -7.44 -24.63 -5.78
N GLY A 13 -8.20 -23.98 -4.89
CA GLY A 13 -8.12 -22.54 -4.72
C GLY A 13 -6.66 -22.14 -4.46
N PRO A 14 -6.22 -20.96 -4.91
CA PRO A 14 -4.83 -20.54 -4.76
C PRO A 14 -4.45 -20.62 -3.28
N SER A 15 -3.55 -21.54 -2.95
CA SER A 15 -2.90 -21.56 -1.64
C SER A 15 -2.13 -20.25 -1.52
N CYS A 16 -2.61 -19.37 -0.64
CA CYS A 16 -2.07 -18.02 -0.51
C CYS A 16 -0.78 -18.06 0.32
N ASP A 17 0.21 -18.83 -0.10
CA ASP A 17 1.43 -19.05 0.66
C ASP A 17 2.38 -17.86 0.56
N GLY A 18 3.02 -17.57 1.69
CA GLY A 18 4.10 -16.58 1.79
C GLY A 18 3.61 -15.16 2.07
N GLY A 19 4.03 -14.63 3.21
CA GLY A 19 3.88 -13.22 3.62
C GLY A 19 3.93 -13.10 5.14
N ALA A 20 4.71 -12.16 5.66
CA ALA A 20 4.82 -11.95 7.10
C ALA A 20 3.54 -11.30 7.64
N ALA A 21 3.06 -11.79 8.79
CA ALA A 21 2.13 -11.06 9.64
C ALA A 21 2.94 -9.98 10.37
N MET A 22 2.81 -8.73 9.96
CA MET A 22 3.39 -7.60 10.67
C MET A 22 2.27 -6.92 11.45
N LEU A 23 2.47 -6.71 12.74
CA LEU A 23 1.60 -5.86 13.54
C LEU A 23 1.78 -4.41 13.05
N LEU A 24 0.75 -3.88 12.41
CA LEU A 24 0.70 -2.51 11.92
C LEU A 24 -0.11 -1.65 12.87
N ALA A 25 0.31 -0.41 13.08
CA ALA A 25 -0.54 0.58 13.73
C ALA A 25 -1.77 0.86 12.84
N ARG A 26 -2.86 1.38 13.44
CA ARG A 26 -4.14 1.58 12.73
C ARG A 26 -4.00 2.48 11.50
N ASP A 27 -3.19 3.53 11.61
CA ASP A 27 -2.89 4.46 10.51
C ASP A 27 -2.05 3.79 9.42
N GLU A 28 -1.04 3.00 9.78
CA GLU A 28 -0.23 2.22 8.84
C GLU A 28 -1.08 1.18 8.09
N GLN A 29 -2.03 0.53 8.78
CA GLN A 29 -2.96 -0.39 8.16
C GLN A 29 -3.87 0.34 7.17
N ALA A 30 -4.36 1.53 7.50
CA ALA A 30 -5.15 2.34 6.58
C ALA A 30 -4.32 2.78 5.37
N VAL A 31 -3.10 3.27 5.57
CA VAL A 31 -2.16 3.62 4.48
C VAL A 31 -1.89 2.42 3.56
N LEU A 32 -1.68 1.23 4.12
CA LEU A 32 -1.49 0.00 3.35
C LEU A 32 -2.70 -0.31 2.46
N GLN A 33 -3.91 -0.17 2.98
CA GLN A 33 -5.12 -0.46 2.19
C GLN A 33 -5.30 0.57 1.07
N VAL A 34 -5.10 1.85 1.37
CA VAL A 34 -5.11 2.93 0.35
C VAL A 34 -4.06 2.63 -0.73
N LEU A 35 -2.83 2.27 -0.34
CA LEU A 35 -1.76 1.89 -1.25
C LEU A 35 -2.19 0.75 -2.18
N ARG A 36 -2.78 -0.32 -1.64
CA ARG A 36 -3.24 -1.48 -2.42
C ARG A 36 -4.30 -1.13 -3.45
N TYR A 37 -5.28 -0.29 -3.08
CA TYR A 37 -6.30 0.15 -4.02
C TYR A 37 -5.72 1.05 -5.12
N LEU A 38 -4.75 1.91 -4.79
CA LEU A 38 -4.02 2.69 -5.79
C LEU A 38 -3.16 1.82 -6.72
N CYS A 39 -2.48 0.81 -6.18
CA CYS A 39 -1.78 -0.18 -6.99
C CYS A 39 -2.75 -0.93 -7.92
N LEU A 40 -3.94 -1.28 -7.42
CA LEU A 40 -4.99 -1.90 -8.23
C LEU A 40 -5.50 -0.98 -9.34
N THR A 41 -5.61 0.34 -9.09
CA THR A 41 -5.91 1.32 -10.15
C THR A 41 -4.89 1.28 -11.28
N TYR A 42 -3.60 1.16 -10.96
CA TYR A 42 -2.56 1.05 -11.99
C TYR A 42 -2.54 -0.30 -12.69
N ALA A 43 -2.90 -1.37 -12.00
CA ALA A 43 -2.94 -2.73 -12.56
C ALA A 43 -4.21 -3.00 -13.38
N ARG A 44 -5.34 -2.40 -13.02
CA ARG A 44 -6.67 -2.55 -13.64
C ARG A 44 -7.42 -1.21 -13.66
N PRO A 45 -7.09 -0.29 -14.58
CA PRO A 45 -7.67 1.05 -14.61
C PRO A 45 -9.20 1.08 -14.71
N GLN A 46 -9.80 0.10 -15.40
CA GLN A 46 -11.25 -0.03 -15.59
C GLN A 46 -12.01 -0.37 -14.31
N ALA A 47 -11.31 -0.79 -13.25
CA ALA A 47 -11.94 -1.09 -11.96
C ALA A 47 -12.18 0.16 -11.10
N HIS A 48 -11.72 1.34 -11.54
CA HIS A 48 -11.89 2.62 -10.83
C HIS A 48 -11.55 2.56 -9.33
N SER A 49 -10.59 1.70 -8.95
CA SER A 49 -10.26 1.39 -7.55
C SER A 49 -9.74 2.57 -6.73
N TRP A 50 -9.45 3.71 -7.37
CA TRP A 50 -9.04 4.95 -6.73
C TRP A 50 -10.18 5.57 -5.92
N GLU A 51 -11.45 5.34 -6.30
CA GLU A 51 -12.61 5.77 -5.52
C GLU A 51 -12.62 5.09 -4.15
N GLN A 52 -12.39 3.77 -4.12
CA GLN A 52 -12.30 3.02 -2.87
C GLN A 52 -11.10 3.45 -2.01
N ALA A 53 -9.99 3.83 -2.63
CA ALA A 53 -8.84 4.41 -1.91
C ALA A 53 -9.21 5.72 -1.21
N LEU A 54 -9.98 6.60 -1.87
CA LEU A 54 -10.46 7.86 -1.28
C LEU A 54 -11.43 7.62 -0.12
N VAL A 55 -12.41 6.71 -0.29
CA VAL A 55 -13.37 6.35 0.76
C VAL A 55 -12.64 5.80 1.99
N LEU A 56 -11.72 4.84 1.81
CA LEU A 56 -10.96 4.26 2.92
C LEU A 56 -10.10 5.29 3.66
N ALA A 57 -9.51 6.25 2.92
CA ALA A 57 -8.73 7.30 3.54
C ALA A 57 -9.63 8.27 4.33
N ALA A 58 -10.80 8.63 3.79
CA ALA A 58 -11.78 9.47 4.49
C ALA A 58 -12.30 8.80 5.77
N ASP A 59 -12.62 7.50 5.72
CA ASP A 59 -13.09 6.74 6.88
C ASP A 59 -12.02 6.64 7.98
N ALA A 60 -10.75 6.46 7.59
CA ALA A 60 -9.66 6.29 8.53
C ALA A 60 -9.17 7.61 9.15
N PHE A 61 -9.12 8.68 8.36
CA PHE A 61 -8.47 9.93 8.75
C PHE A 61 -9.43 11.13 8.89
N GLY A 62 -10.70 10.97 8.50
CA GLY A 62 -11.69 12.04 8.38
C GLY A 62 -11.71 12.63 6.96
N PRO A 63 -12.81 13.26 6.53
CA PRO A 63 -13.01 13.67 5.13
C PRO A 63 -11.98 14.69 4.62
N ALA A 64 -11.55 15.64 5.47
CA ALA A 64 -10.56 16.65 5.08
C ALA A 64 -9.15 16.04 4.93
N VAL A 65 -8.66 15.38 5.97
CA VAL A 65 -7.30 14.81 6.00
C VAL A 65 -7.18 13.57 5.12
N GLY A 66 -8.25 12.77 5.01
CA GLY A 66 -8.27 11.54 4.22
C GLY A 66 -7.97 11.78 2.74
N GLY A 67 -8.51 12.84 2.15
CA GLY A 67 -8.17 13.23 0.78
C GLY A 67 -6.68 13.52 0.61
N GLU A 68 -6.08 14.27 1.55
CA GLU A 68 -4.64 14.58 1.54
C GLU A 68 -3.79 13.31 1.69
N VAL A 69 -4.19 12.37 2.57
CA VAL A 69 -3.50 11.09 2.74
C VAL A 69 -3.55 10.27 1.45
N ALA A 70 -4.72 10.14 0.81
CA ALA A 70 -4.85 9.40 -0.43
C ALA A 70 -3.97 9.97 -1.55
N VAL A 71 -3.92 11.30 -1.69
CA VAL A 71 -3.04 11.98 -2.64
C VAL A 71 -1.57 11.74 -2.31
N ALA A 72 -1.16 11.85 -1.05
CA ALA A 72 0.22 11.62 -0.64
C ALA A 72 0.66 10.17 -0.88
N VAL A 73 -0.20 9.18 -0.60
CA VAL A 73 0.08 7.76 -0.93
C VAL A 73 0.18 7.57 -2.45
N MET A 74 -0.66 8.23 -3.24
CA MET A 74 -0.60 8.19 -4.70
C MET A 74 0.71 8.76 -5.24
N GLN A 75 1.16 9.91 -4.72
CA GLN A 75 2.44 10.51 -5.15
C GLN A 75 3.63 9.65 -4.76
N LEU A 76 3.65 9.07 -3.56
CA LEU A 76 4.68 8.11 -3.15
C LEU A 76 4.70 6.89 -4.08
N MET A 77 3.55 6.29 -4.38
CA MET A 77 3.48 5.15 -5.28
C MET A 77 3.88 5.53 -6.72
N ARG A 78 3.51 6.73 -7.18
CA ARG A 78 3.96 7.24 -8.48
C ARG A 78 5.48 7.38 -8.52
N ALA A 79 6.09 7.99 -7.51
CA ALA A 79 7.55 8.12 -7.40
C ALA A 79 8.24 6.76 -7.44
N ILE A 80 7.74 5.77 -6.69
CA ILE A 80 8.26 4.39 -6.73
C ILE A 80 8.11 3.81 -8.13
N ARG A 81 6.92 3.88 -8.74
CA ARG A 81 6.61 3.25 -10.03
C ARG A 81 7.44 3.80 -11.18
N VAL A 82 7.69 5.11 -11.23
CA VAL A 82 8.46 5.72 -12.32
C VAL A 82 9.96 5.47 -12.19
N THR A 83 10.43 5.14 -10.99
CA THR A 83 11.85 4.89 -10.71
C THR A 83 12.23 3.42 -10.85
N ARG A 84 11.32 2.50 -10.53
CA ARG A 84 11.55 1.04 -10.65
C ARG A 84 11.66 0.59 -12.10
N ARG A 85 12.46 -0.46 -12.34
CA ARG A 85 12.51 -1.17 -13.62
C ARG A 85 11.51 -2.33 -13.66
N THR A 86 11.23 -2.96 -12.51
CA THR A 86 10.26 -4.06 -12.41
C THR A 86 8.93 -3.63 -11.80
N THR A 87 7.94 -4.52 -11.92
CA THR A 87 6.62 -4.30 -11.33
C THR A 87 6.67 -4.26 -9.80
N PHE A 88 5.85 -3.39 -9.20
CA PHE A 88 5.65 -3.37 -7.76
C PHE A 88 4.68 -4.49 -7.36
N ARG A 89 5.13 -5.44 -6.54
CA ARG A 89 4.30 -6.56 -6.07
C ARG A 89 3.50 -6.15 -4.82
N PHE A 90 2.18 -6.22 -4.91
CA PHE A 90 1.25 -5.94 -3.82
C PHE A 90 0.25 -7.09 -3.65
N ARG A 91 -0.41 -7.15 -2.50
CA ARG A 91 -1.46 -8.13 -2.21
C ARG A 91 -2.80 -7.60 -2.66
N ASP A 92 -3.60 -8.47 -3.28
CA ASP A 92 -4.95 -8.11 -3.71
C ASP A 92 -5.83 -7.75 -2.49
N PRO A 93 -6.38 -6.53 -2.41
CA PRO A 93 -7.23 -6.12 -1.30
C PRO A 93 -8.55 -6.90 -1.22
N HIS A 94 -9.01 -7.51 -2.32
CA HIS A 94 -10.25 -8.31 -2.36
C HIS A 94 -10.05 -9.76 -1.91
N CYS A 95 -8.81 -10.21 -1.77
CA CYS A 95 -8.51 -11.59 -1.44
C CYS A 95 -8.35 -11.77 0.10
N PRO A 96 -9.23 -12.51 0.79
CA PRO A 96 -9.26 -12.56 2.26
C PRO A 96 -7.97 -13.06 2.94
N CYS A 97 -7.28 -14.02 2.32
CA CYS A 97 -6.00 -14.55 2.80
C CYS A 97 -4.82 -13.61 2.47
N CYS A 98 -4.84 -12.95 1.32
CA CYS A 98 -3.76 -12.05 0.90
C CYS A 98 -3.80 -10.73 1.65
N ARG A 99 -4.99 -10.19 1.93
CA ARG A 99 -5.16 -8.89 2.59
C ARG A 99 -4.62 -8.87 4.03
N SER A 100 -4.50 -10.02 4.68
CA SER A 100 -3.97 -10.17 6.05
C SER A 100 -2.45 -10.34 6.12
N ARG A 101 -1.76 -10.43 4.97
CA ARG A 101 -0.30 -10.60 4.88
C ARG A 101 0.32 -9.42 4.15
N LEU A 102 1.61 -9.19 4.35
CA LEU A 102 2.38 -8.22 3.56
C LEU A 102 3.17 -8.90 2.44
N SER A 103 3.28 -8.23 1.30
CA SER A 103 4.41 -8.46 0.39
C SER A 103 5.69 -7.81 0.96
N GLU A 104 6.86 -8.24 0.49
CA GLU A 104 8.12 -7.60 0.87
C GLU A 104 8.13 -6.12 0.49
N ALA A 105 7.64 -5.77 -0.71
CA ALA A 105 7.59 -4.40 -1.17
C ALA A 105 6.62 -3.53 -0.34
N GLU A 106 5.47 -4.07 0.05
CA GLU A 106 4.53 -3.40 0.96
C GLU A 106 5.19 -3.12 2.33
N ALA A 107 5.88 -4.12 2.89
CA ALA A 107 6.58 -3.96 4.16
C ALA A 107 7.67 -2.87 4.09
N LYS A 108 8.35 -2.74 2.95
CA LYS A 108 9.33 -1.68 2.70
C LYS A 108 8.70 -0.30 2.64
N VAL A 109 7.54 -0.15 1.98
CA VAL A 109 6.81 1.12 1.97
C VAL A 109 6.40 1.53 3.39
N ILE A 110 5.84 0.60 4.17
CA ILE A 110 5.43 0.90 5.55
C ILE A 110 6.65 1.25 6.42
N THR A 111 7.75 0.52 6.30
CA THR A 111 8.98 0.80 7.06
C THR A 111 9.55 2.18 6.70
N LEU A 112 9.55 2.54 5.42
CA LEU A 112 9.99 3.85 4.94
C LEU A 112 9.14 4.99 5.54
N VAL A 113 7.81 4.88 5.47
CA VAL A 113 6.89 5.89 6.02
C VAL A 113 7.03 5.98 7.53
N ARG A 114 7.13 4.84 8.23
CA ARG A 114 7.35 4.80 9.69
C ARG A 114 8.67 5.50 10.07
N ALA A 115 9.74 5.26 9.33
CA ALA A 115 11.02 5.92 9.57
C ALA A 115 10.93 7.44 9.32
N ALA A 116 10.27 7.85 8.23
CA ALA A 116 10.06 9.26 7.91
C ALA A 116 9.25 10.01 8.99
N ARG A 117 8.30 9.34 9.65
CA ARG A 117 7.57 9.91 10.80
C ARG A 117 8.41 10.00 12.07
N LYS A 118 9.28 9.01 12.31
CA LYS A 118 10.10 8.95 13.52
C LYS A 118 11.25 9.97 13.48
N ASP A 119 11.94 10.08 12.35
CA ASP A 119 13.04 11.00 12.12
C ASP A 119 13.03 11.48 10.67
N PRO A 120 12.39 12.63 10.38
CA PRO A 120 12.35 13.20 9.04
C PRO A 120 13.72 13.50 8.45
N ALA A 121 14.75 13.73 9.29
CA ALA A 121 16.11 13.98 8.81
C ALA A 121 16.83 12.69 8.38
N ARG A 122 16.32 11.52 8.80
CA ARG A 122 16.92 10.20 8.51
C ARG A 122 15.86 9.17 8.13
N PRO A 123 15.14 9.38 7.01
CA PRO A 123 14.24 8.35 6.47
C PRO A 123 15.03 7.08 6.13
N ALA A 124 14.34 5.94 6.06
CA ALA A 124 14.97 4.65 5.80
C ALA A 124 15.54 4.53 4.37
N ARG A 125 16.74 5.09 4.16
CA ARG A 125 17.42 5.16 2.85
C ARG A 125 17.64 3.79 2.22
N VAL A 126 17.88 2.76 3.04
CA VAL A 126 18.03 1.37 2.58
C VAL A 126 16.71 0.86 1.99
N ASP A 127 15.58 1.11 2.64
CA ASP A 127 14.27 0.68 2.13
C ASP A 127 13.89 1.45 0.87
N ALA A 128 14.22 2.76 0.79
CA ALA A 128 14.07 3.53 -0.43
C ALA A 128 14.93 2.95 -1.58
N LEU A 129 16.18 2.56 -1.32
CA LEU A 129 17.07 1.97 -2.33
C LEU A 129 16.54 0.62 -2.84
N ILE A 130 15.97 -0.19 -1.95
CA ILE A 130 15.30 -1.45 -2.32
C ILE A 130 14.04 -1.16 -3.15
N LEU A 131 13.24 -0.18 -2.74
CA LEU A 131 12.03 0.22 -3.46
C LEU A 131 12.34 0.81 -4.83
N THR A 132 13.51 1.42 -5.03
CA THR A 132 13.95 1.95 -6.33
C THR A 132 14.86 1.01 -7.12
N GLU A 133 15.14 -0.21 -6.62
CA GLU A 133 16.02 -1.18 -7.29
C GLU A 133 17.43 -0.60 -7.58
N GLY A 134 17.95 0.22 -6.66
CA GLY A 134 19.25 0.86 -6.80
C GLY A 134 19.24 2.19 -7.59
N ALA A 135 18.09 2.60 -8.14
CA ALA A 135 17.96 3.88 -8.83
C ALA A 135 17.84 5.06 -7.84
N PRO A 136 17.97 6.33 -8.29
CA PRO A 136 17.95 7.50 -7.42
C PRO A 136 16.71 7.57 -6.51
N THR A 137 16.94 7.77 -5.21
CA THR A 137 15.91 7.67 -4.16
C THR A 137 15.26 9.00 -3.76
N ALA A 138 15.79 10.14 -4.22
CA ALA A 138 15.41 11.47 -3.73
C ALA A 138 13.90 11.73 -3.82
N ALA A 139 13.26 11.40 -4.95
CA ALA A 139 11.81 11.59 -5.12
C ALA A 139 10.98 10.70 -4.19
N VAL A 140 11.40 9.45 -3.97
CA VAL A 140 10.71 8.50 -3.08
C VAL A 140 10.83 8.95 -1.62
N LEU A 141 12.02 9.43 -1.22
CA LEU A 141 12.24 9.96 0.14
C LEU A 141 11.39 11.21 0.39
N ALA A 142 11.37 12.16 -0.55
CA ALA A 142 10.58 13.39 -0.41
C ALA A 142 9.08 13.12 -0.29
N GLU A 143 8.53 12.18 -1.06
CA GLU A 143 7.10 11.83 -0.96
C GLU A 143 6.78 10.99 0.29
N ALA A 144 7.73 10.21 0.81
CA ALA A 144 7.57 9.55 2.11
C ALA A 144 7.54 10.56 3.27
N GLU A 145 8.41 11.57 3.24
CA GLU A 145 8.41 12.69 4.19
C GLU A 145 7.11 13.50 4.10
N ARG A 146 6.62 13.78 2.88
CA ARG A 146 5.32 14.43 2.68
C ARG A 146 4.19 13.63 3.30
N LEU A 147 4.13 12.33 3.04
CA LEU A 147 3.10 11.46 3.63
C LEU A 147 3.20 11.42 5.15
N ALA A 148 4.41 11.33 5.70
CA ALA A 148 4.64 11.41 7.15
C ALA A 148 4.07 12.70 7.75
N ALA A 149 4.36 13.86 7.14
CA ALA A 149 3.86 15.15 7.59
C ALA A 149 2.32 15.25 7.55
N VAL A 150 1.66 14.68 6.53
CA VAL A 150 0.19 14.61 6.46
C VAL A 150 -0.37 13.77 7.60
N LEU A 151 0.24 12.61 7.88
CA LEU A 151 -0.19 11.70 8.94
C LEU A 151 -0.04 12.33 10.34
N ASP A 152 1.04 13.07 10.58
CA ASP A 152 1.30 13.67 11.89
C ASP A 152 0.44 14.91 12.17
N ARG A 153 0.06 15.68 11.12
CA ARG A 153 -0.97 16.74 11.24
C ARG A 153 -2.28 16.20 11.82
N ARG A 154 -2.64 14.94 11.53
CA ARG A 154 -3.85 14.32 12.10
C ARG A 154 -3.74 14.09 13.61
N LEU A 155 -2.57 13.68 14.10
CA LEU A 155 -2.36 13.44 15.53
C LEU A 155 -2.56 14.72 16.34
N ILE A 156 -2.04 15.84 15.84
CA ILE A 156 -2.20 17.16 16.46
C ILE A 156 -3.69 17.56 16.49
N ALA A 157 -4.41 17.37 15.37
CA ALA A 157 -5.85 17.68 15.28
C ALA A 157 -6.78 16.70 16.04
N ARG A 158 -6.26 15.64 16.69
CA ARG A 158 -7.02 14.79 17.62
C ARG A 158 -6.73 15.07 19.09
N ALA A 159 -5.59 15.71 19.37
CA ALA A 159 -5.14 16.05 20.72
C ALA A 159 -5.58 17.46 21.16
N ALA A 160 -5.92 18.33 20.20
CA ALA A 160 -6.61 19.60 20.41
C ALA A 160 -8.13 19.40 20.43
#